data_AF-A0A660VMI0-F1
#
_entry.id   AF-A0A660VMI0-F1
#
_cell.length_a   1.000
_cell.length_b   1.000
_cell.length_c   1.000
_cell.angle_alpha   90.00
_cell.angle_beta   90.00
_cell.angle_gamma   90.00
#
_symmetry.space_group_name_H-M   'P 1'
#
loop_
_entity.id
_entity.type
_entity.pdbx_description
1 polymer ?
#
loop_
_entity_poly.entity_id
_entity_poly.type
_entity_poly.pdbx_seq_one_letter_code
_entity_poly.pdbx_strand_id
1 'polypeptide(L)'
;MSEEYRNETLPVLQRLNYANPGGNDKCINHQPELFVETYLHRFLADRILSGEYRLVLITGCSGDGKTEFIQWLESKRMGEEVSLREHPVGRYDWIEYGDKYFCTLYDAEMTNEEDEQGPDDLLTDNLDDFEGEEWREPQCYRIFSINRDHLRSFLERKRETYPRLHRCVLPAIDDVNPDPNPALKEGILVVDLTFRSLVGDILREEEGLTDGCIFTKLVEKLCSPEYWAACEDCDAEGYCPIRANVKALDPASGTPVAERLKMLLTAFHYRRI
;
A
#
# COMPACT_ATOMS: atom_id res chain seq x y z
N MET A 1 -12.47 -50.43 7.23
CA MET A 1 -12.89 -49.38 8.19
C MET A 1 -11.86 -48.28 8.09
N SER A 2 -12.12 -47.30 7.23
CA SER A 2 -11.25 -46.15 7.00
C SER A 2 -11.44 -45.16 8.14
N GLU A 3 -10.44 -45.01 9.00
CA GLU A 3 -10.39 -43.89 9.95
C GLU A 3 -10.27 -42.59 9.16
N GLU A 4 -11.35 -41.82 9.20
CA GLU A 4 -11.47 -40.51 8.60
C GLU A 4 -10.62 -39.54 9.43
N TYR A 5 -9.47 -39.14 8.89
CA TYR A 5 -8.51 -38.25 9.55
C TYR A 5 -9.12 -36.84 9.65
N ARG A 6 -9.87 -36.57 10.73
CA ARG A 6 -10.39 -35.24 11.04
C ARG A 6 -9.25 -34.36 11.55
N ASN A 7 -8.72 -33.50 10.68
CA ASN A 7 -7.79 -32.46 11.08
C ASN A 7 -8.57 -31.35 11.80
N GLU A 8 -8.57 -31.38 13.14
CA GLU A 8 -9.28 -30.42 14.00
C GLU A 8 -8.77 -28.97 13.86
N THR A 9 -7.60 -28.78 13.23
CA THR A 9 -7.01 -27.47 12.95
C THR A 9 -7.63 -26.79 11.73
N LEU A 10 -8.13 -27.56 10.76
CA LEU A 10 -8.68 -27.03 9.50
C LEU A 10 -9.89 -26.10 9.73
N PRO A 11 -10.87 -26.46 10.58
CA PRO A 11 -12.01 -25.59 10.89
C PRO A 11 -11.62 -24.31 11.64
N VAL A 12 -10.51 -24.33 12.40
CA VAL A 12 -9.98 -23.16 13.12
C VAL A 12 -9.28 -22.21 12.14
N LEU A 13 -8.48 -22.74 11.22
CA LEU A 13 -7.85 -21.96 10.14
C LEU A 13 -8.88 -21.38 9.16
N GLN A 14 -9.96 -22.12 8.87
CA GLN A 14 -11.07 -21.60 8.06
C GLN A 14 -11.82 -20.47 8.77
N ARG A 15 -11.96 -20.50 10.11
CA ARG A 15 -12.55 -19.39 10.88
C ARG A 15 -11.67 -18.14 10.94
N LEU A 16 -10.35 -18.29 10.92
CA LEU A 16 -9.43 -17.14 10.83
C LEU A 16 -9.48 -16.45 9.46
N ASN A 17 -9.77 -17.20 8.38
CA ASN A 17 -9.95 -16.64 7.04
C ASN A 17 -11.36 -16.07 6.80
N TYR A 18 -12.34 -16.42 7.63
CA TYR A 18 -13.64 -15.74 7.66
C TYR A 18 -13.57 -14.54 8.61
N ALA A 19 -12.76 -13.54 8.24
CA ALA A 19 -13.02 -12.18 8.70
C ALA A 19 -14.34 -11.71 8.07
N ASN A 20 -15.14 -11.02 8.87
CA ASN A 20 -16.52 -10.61 8.61
C ASN A 20 -16.77 -10.03 7.20
N PRO A 21 -17.94 -10.24 6.58
CA PRO A 21 -18.35 -9.54 5.35
C PRO A 21 -18.68 -8.05 5.57
N GLY A 22 -18.69 -7.59 6.83
CA GLY A 22 -18.88 -6.20 7.20
C GLY A 22 -17.53 -5.56 7.50
N GLY A 23 -17.13 -4.65 6.62
CA GLY A 23 -16.21 -3.56 6.91
C GLY A 23 -14.75 -3.93 7.13
N ASN A 24 -13.90 -3.49 6.19
CA ASN A 24 -12.54 -3.03 6.48
C ASN A 24 -12.56 -1.76 7.37
N ASP A 25 -13.59 -1.57 8.18
CA ASP A 25 -13.74 -0.46 9.10
C ASP A 25 -12.74 -0.67 10.22
N LYS A 26 -11.58 -0.06 10.01
CA LYS A 26 -10.43 -0.05 10.90
C LYS A 26 -9.69 -1.40 10.90
N CYS A 27 -8.94 -1.66 9.83
CA CYS A 27 -7.63 -2.29 9.96
C CYS A 27 -6.67 -1.40 10.77
N ILE A 28 -7.05 -1.03 12.00
CA ILE A 28 -6.12 -0.62 13.05
C ILE A 28 -5.57 -1.93 13.61
N ASN A 29 -4.68 -2.54 12.85
CA ASN A 29 -3.65 -3.44 13.35
C ASN A 29 -2.44 -3.22 12.47
N HIS A 30 -2.03 -1.95 12.35
CA HIS A 30 -0.63 -1.67 12.13
C HIS A 30 0.09 -2.39 13.28
N GLN A 31 0.86 -3.43 12.96
CA GLN A 31 1.90 -3.91 13.86
C GLN A 31 3.13 -3.05 13.53
N PRO A 32 3.26 -1.82 14.10
CA PRO A 32 4.43 -0.96 13.84
C PRO A 32 5.75 -1.71 14.06
N GLU A 33 5.72 -2.70 14.94
CA GLU A 33 6.78 -3.66 15.22
C GLU A 33 7.32 -4.35 13.96
N LEU A 34 6.44 -4.79 13.05
CA LEU A 34 6.80 -5.48 11.81
C LEU A 34 6.83 -4.58 10.57
N PHE A 35 6.55 -3.28 10.72
CA PHE A 35 6.59 -2.34 9.61
C PHE A 35 7.99 -2.20 9.01
N VAL A 36 8.08 -2.27 7.68
CA VAL A 36 9.34 -2.12 6.95
C VAL A 36 9.25 -0.92 6.02
N GLU A 37 10.06 0.10 6.30
CA GLU A 37 10.21 1.23 5.38
C GLU A 37 10.82 0.77 4.05
N THR A 38 10.15 1.18 2.97
CA THR A 38 10.55 0.89 1.58
C THR A 38 11.04 2.16 0.88
N TYR A 39 11.54 2.02 -0.35
CA TYR A 39 11.90 3.17 -1.19
C TYR A 39 10.74 4.17 -1.38
N LEU A 40 9.51 3.64 -1.47
CA LEU A 40 8.29 4.43 -1.51
C LEU A 40 8.20 5.37 -0.31
N HIS A 41 8.44 4.86 0.89
CA HIS A 41 8.42 5.64 2.12
C HIS A 41 9.57 6.66 2.18
N ARG A 42 10.79 6.25 1.82
CA ARG A 42 11.98 7.09 2.01
C ARG A 42 12.10 8.25 1.02
N PHE A 43 11.78 8.01 -0.24
CA PHE A 43 12.08 8.98 -1.31
C PHE A 43 10.82 9.62 -1.87
N LEU A 44 9.71 8.89 -1.94
CA LEU A 44 8.51 9.44 -2.55
C LEU A 44 7.79 10.39 -1.60
N ALA A 45 7.83 10.13 -0.30
CA ALA A 45 7.19 10.97 0.71
C ALA A 45 7.61 12.44 0.58
N ASP A 46 8.91 12.73 0.59
CA ASP A 46 9.42 14.11 0.53
C ASP A 46 9.02 14.79 -0.79
N ARG A 47 8.97 14.06 -1.91
CA ARG A 47 8.54 14.59 -3.21
C ARG A 47 7.04 14.92 -3.24
N ILE A 48 6.20 14.02 -2.71
CA ILE A 48 4.76 14.27 -2.55
C ILE A 48 4.54 15.52 -1.70
N LEU A 49 5.17 15.58 -0.52
CA LEU A 49 5.02 16.67 0.44
C LEU A 49 5.58 18.00 -0.04
N SER A 50 6.57 17.99 -0.95
CA SER A 50 7.06 19.20 -1.60
C SER A 50 6.03 19.87 -2.52
N GLY A 51 4.94 19.18 -2.86
CA GLY A 51 3.95 19.62 -3.84
C GLY A 51 4.40 19.38 -5.28
N GLU A 52 5.37 18.48 -5.52
CA GLU A 52 5.80 18.13 -6.88
C GLU A 52 4.63 17.53 -7.70
N TYR A 53 3.72 16.82 -7.02
CA TYR A 53 2.60 16.14 -7.66
C TYR A 53 1.26 16.68 -7.16
N ARG A 54 0.48 17.30 -8.06
CA ARG A 54 -0.90 17.77 -7.80
C ARG A 54 -1.87 16.63 -7.48
N LEU A 55 -1.60 15.44 -8.03
CA LEU A 55 -2.39 14.23 -7.80
C LEU A 55 -1.47 13.03 -7.72
N VAL A 56 -1.63 12.24 -6.67
CA VAL A 56 -0.94 10.97 -6.43
C VAL A 56 -2.01 9.88 -6.38
N LEU A 57 -1.93 8.93 -7.31
CA LEU A 57 -2.81 7.78 -7.40
C LEU A 57 -2.01 6.53 -7.03
N ILE A 58 -2.32 5.95 -5.89
CA ILE A 58 -1.73 4.71 -5.40
C ILE A 58 -2.68 3.58 -5.75
N THR A 59 -2.25 2.71 -6.65
CA THR A 59 -3.03 1.56 -7.11
C THR A 59 -2.39 0.25 -6.67
N GLY A 60 -3.14 -0.85 -6.77
CA GLY A 60 -2.72 -2.17 -6.30
C GLY A 60 -3.88 -3.05 -5.87
N CYS A 61 -3.60 -4.32 -5.60
CA CYS A 61 -4.52 -5.29 -5.04
C CYS A 61 -4.85 -4.99 -3.56
N SER A 62 -5.85 -5.69 -3.04
CA SER A 62 -6.13 -5.70 -1.60
C SER A 62 -4.93 -6.27 -0.83
N GLY A 63 -4.53 -5.61 0.26
CA GLY A 63 -3.39 -6.01 1.07
C GLY A 63 -2.01 -5.53 0.59
N ASP A 64 -1.90 -4.78 -0.51
CA ASP A 64 -0.60 -4.25 -1.00
C ASP A 64 -0.04 -3.07 -0.18
N GLY A 65 -0.79 -2.61 0.83
CA GLY A 65 -0.39 -1.51 1.72
C GLY A 65 -0.62 -0.11 1.15
N LYS A 66 -1.63 0.08 0.29
CA LYS A 66 -2.02 1.40 -0.25
C LYS A 66 -2.46 2.35 0.87
N THR A 67 -3.45 1.94 1.64
CA THR A 67 -3.99 2.67 2.79
C THR A 67 -2.92 2.89 3.86
N GLU A 68 -2.11 1.86 4.15
CA GLU A 68 -1.03 1.93 5.13
C GLU A 68 0.02 2.98 4.74
N PHE A 69 0.37 3.11 3.46
CA PHE A 69 1.31 4.14 3.01
C PHE A 69 0.77 5.55 3.26
N ILE A 70 -0.52 5.78 2.98
CA ILE A 70 -1.13 7.11 3.21
C ILE A 70 -1.14 7.40 4.71
N GLN A 71 -1.60 6.47 5.55
CA GLN A 71 -1.59 6.62 7.01
C GLN A 71 -0.17 6.84 7.58
N TRP A 72 0.83 6.14 7.03
CA TRP A 72 2.23 6.36 7.39
C TRP A 72 2.70 7.76 6.99
N LEU A 73 2.35 8.23 5.79
CA LEU A 73 2.74 9.55 5.30
C LEU A 73 2.19 10.66 6.21
N GLU A 74 0.93 10.52 6.61
CA GLU A 74 0.25 11.42 7.53
C GLU A 74 0.94 11.41 8.91
N SER A 75 1.05 10.23 9.54
CA SER A 75 1.59 10.10 10.90
C SER A 75 3.06 10.46 11.05
N LYS A 76 3.93 10.03 10.12
CA LYS A 76 5.40 10.17 10.26
C LYS A 76 5.94 11.50 9.78
N ARG A 77 5.28 12.16 8.84
CA ARG A 77 5.82 13.35 8.18
C ARG A 77 4.94 14.57 8.32
N MET A 78 3.66 14.42 8.66
CA MET A 78 2.75 15.56 8.86
C MET A 78 2.40 15.83 10.34
N GLY A 79 2.84 14.98 11.27
CA GLY A 79 2.74 15.18 12.73
C GLY A 79 1.57 14.42 13.38
N GLU A 80 1.67 14.12 14.69
CA GLU A 80 0.63 13.37 15.43
C GLU A 80 -0.67 14.17 15.67
N GLU A 81 -0.64 15.49 15.48
CA GLU A 81 -1.80 16.37 15.54
C GLU A 81 -2.22 16.82 14.12
N VAL A 82 -2.50 15.86 13.23
CA VAL A 82 -3.33 16.18 12.06
C VAL A 82 -4.71 16.50 12.60
N SER A 83 -4.93 17.77 12.96
CA SER A 83 -6.27 18.28 13.19
C SER A 83 -6.94 18.27 11.83
N LEU A 84 -7.72 17.22 11.56
CA LEU A 84 -8.71 17.19 10.50
C LEU A 84 -9.55 18.45 10.66
N ARG A 85 -9.33 19.42 9.78
CA ARG A 85 -10.06 20.69 9.78
C ARG A 85 -10.99 20.66 8.57
N GLU A 86 -12.09 21.42 8.61
CA GLU A 86 -12.93 21.61 7.43
C GLU A 86 -12.30 22.67 6.51
N HIS A 87 -12.24 22.39 5.20
CA HIS A 87 -11.70 23.34 4.23
C HIS A 87 -12.84 24.29 3.83
N PRO A 88 -12.58 25.56 3.50
CA PRO A 88 -13.59 26.48 2.94
C PRO A 88 -14.27 26.02 1.63
N VAL A 89 -13.91 24.85 1.09
CA VAL A 89 -14.44 24.26 -0.16
C VAL A 89 -15.11 22.90 0.11
N GLY A 90 -15.44 22.57 1.37
CA GLY A 90 -16.35 21.46 1.70
C GLY A 90 -15.84 20.05 1.37
N ARG A 91 -14.60 19.71 1.73
CA ARG A 91 -14.03 18.35 1.57
C ARG A 91 -13.67 17.73 2.91
N TYR A 92 -13.80 16.40 2.94
CA TYR A 92 -14.07 15.67 4.18
C TYR A 92 -12.88 15.55 5.12
N ASP A 93 -11.64 15.54 4.66
CA ASP A 93 -10.47 15.55 5.54
C ASP A 93 -9.22 16.08 4.82
N TRP A 94 -8.57 17.12 5.35
CA TRP A 94 -7.32 17.66 4.81
C TRP A 94 -6.26 17.88 5.87
N ILE A 95 -5.04 18.00 5.38
CA ILE A 95 -3.83 18.13 6.17
C ILE A 95 -3.02 19.31 5.67
N GLU A 96 -2.69 20.24 6.57
CA GLU A 96 -1.81 21.37 6.28
C GLU A 96 -0.35 20.95 6.53
N TYR A 97 0.48 21.11 5.50
CA TYR A 97 1.91 20.84 5.59
C TYR A 97 2.69 21.98 4.92
N GLY A 98 3.37 22.79 5.74
CA GLY A 98 4.02 24.01 5.27
C GLY A 98 2.99 25.03 4.78
N ASP A 99 3.06 25.38 3.50
CA ASP A 99 2.15 26.31 2.82
C ASP A 99 1.11 25.61 1.92
N LYS A 100 1.01 24.27 2.01
CA LYS A 100 0.20 23.43 1.13
C LYS A 100 -0.86 22.66 1.91
N TYR A 101 -1.95 22.36 1.21
CA TYR A 101 -3.04 21.53 1.70
C TYR A 101 -3.09 20.21 0.93
N PHE A 102 -3.28 19.11 1.65
CA PHE A 102 -3.39 17.77 1.08
C PHE A 102 -4.75 17.15 1.44
N CYS A 103 -5.40 16.52 0.48
CA CYS A 103 -6.61 15.71 0.65
C CYS A 103 -6.25 14.24 0.40
N THR A 104 -6.57 13.38 1.34
CA THR A 104 -6.29 11.94 1.27
C THR A 104 -7.59 11.16 1.12
N LEU A 105 -7.58 10.14 0.25
CA LEU A 105 -8.66 9.14 0.17
C LEU A 105 -8.03 7.76 0.37
N TYR A 106 -8.36 7.10 1.47
CA TYR A 106 -7.83 5.77 1.79
C TYR A 106 -8.43 4.66 0.93
N ASP A 107 -9.65 4.87 0.45
CA ASP A 107 -10.36 3.98 -0.45
C ASP A 107 -11.34 4.80 -1.28
N ALA A 108 -10.94 5.12 -2.52
CA ALA A 108 -11.78 5.86 -3.46
C ALA A 108 -12.86 4.98 -4.11
N GLU A 109 -13.05 3.73 -3.65
CA GLU A 109 -14.16 2.86 -4.04
C GLU A 109 -15.28 2.80 -3.00
N MET A 110 -15.14 3.52 -1.86
CA MET A 110 -16.14 3.47 -0.81
C MET A 110 -17.48 4.06 -1.25
N THR A 111 -18.55 3.39 -0.83
CA THR A 111 -19.92 3.91 -0.84
C THR A 111 -20.29 4.34 0.56
N ASN A 112 -20.65 5.61 0.75
CA ASN A 112 -21.29 6.04 1.99
C ASN A 112 -22.74 5.59 1.96
N GLU A 113 -23.10 4.57 2.75
CA GLU A 113 -24.49 4.09 2.85
C GLU A 113 -25.44 5.20 3.35
N GLU A 114 -24.93 6.22 4.03
CA GLU A 114 -25.69 7.34 4.58
C GLU A 114 -25.96 8.48 3.56
N ASP A 115 -25.12 8.65 2.54
CA ASP A 115 -25.14 9.83 1.65
C ASP A 115 -25.69 9.56 0.24
N GLU A 116 -26.17 8.34 -0.05
CA GLU A 116 -26.56 7.88 -1.40
C GLU A 116 -25.47 8.07 -2.49
N GLN A 117 -24.26 8.48 -2.12
CA GLN A 117 -23.14 8.72 -3.04
C GLN A 117 -22.46 7.41 -3.44
N GLY A 118 -22.35 7.19 -4.75
CA GLY A 118 -21.58 6.09 -5.31
C GLY A 118 -20.08 6.42 -5.38
N PRO A 119 -19.23 5.42 -5.70
CA PRO A 119 -17.78 5.62 -5.80
C PRO A 119 -17.38 6.63 -6.89
N ASP A 120 -18.12 6.63 -8.00
CA ASP A 120 -17.91 7.60 -9.09
C ASP A 120 -18.26 9.03 -8.65
N ASP A 121 -19.20 9.21 -7.72
CA ASP A 121 -19.58 10.52 -7.20
C ASP A 121 -18.49 11.03 -6.26
N LEU A 122 -17.99 10.18 -5.37
CA LEU A 122 -16.85 10.49 -4.50
C LEU A 122 -15.62 10.93 -5.32
N LEU A 123 -15.30 10.20 -6.39
CA LEU A 123 -14.22 10.57 -7.30
C LEU A 123 -14.50 11.87 -8.06
N THR A 124 -15.74 12.09 -8.49
CA THR A 124 -16.12 13.32 -9.20
C THR A 124 -15.94 14.53 -8.30
N ASP A 125 -16.47 14.48 -7.07
CA ASP A 125 -16.35 15.55 -6.09
C ASP A 125 -14.89 15.83 -5.71
N ASN A 126 -14.06 14.78 -5.68
CA ASN A 126 -12.65 14.89 -5.36
C ASN A 126 -11.74 15.22 -6.55
N LEU A 127 -12.22 15.19 -7.79
CA LEU A 127 -11.43 15.47 -9.00
C LEU A 127 -11.93 16.66 -9.83
N ASP A 128 -12.90 17.42 -9.33
CA ASP A 128 -13.40 18.67 -9.92
C ASP A 128 -12.32 19.62 -10.50
N ASP A 129 -11.18 19.82 -9.84
CA ASP A 129 -10.08 20.67 -10.36
C ASP A 129 -9.39 20.11 -11.63
N PHE A 130 -9.67 18.85 -11.97
CA PHE A 130 -9.14 18.14 -13.13
C PHE A 130 -10.13 18.07 -14.30
N GLU A 131 -11.31 18.70 -14.18
CA GLU A 131 -12.29 18.75 -15.26
C GLU A 131 -11.76 19.51 -16.50
N GLY A 132 -12.12 19.00 -17.68
CA GLY A 132 -11.80 19.60 -18.96
C GLY A 132 -10.34 19.45 -19.38
N GLU A 133 -9.90 20.41 -20.19
CA GLU A 133 -8.56 20.40 -20.82
C GLU A 133 -7.55 21.30 -20.12
N GLU A 134 -7.99 22.24 -19.29
CA GLU A 134 -7.11 23.21 -18.65
C GLU A 134 -7.30 23.14 -17.14
N TRP A 135 -6.22 22.82 -16.43
CA TRP A 135 -6.23 22.72 -14.98
C TRP A 135 -5.61 23.96 -14.36
N ARG A 136 -6.20 24.39 -13.26
CA ARG A 136 -5.63 25.46 -12.45
C ARG A 136 -4.52 24.90 -11.56
N GLU A 137 -3.78 25.79 -10.93
CA GLU A 137 -2.89 25.37 -9.85
C GLU A 137 -3.75 24.82 -8.69
N PRO A 138 -3.46 23.61 -8.19
CA PRO A 138 -4.26 23.01 -7.14
C PRO A 138 -4.24 23.89 -5.90
N GLN A 139 -5.42 24.23 -5.39
CA GLN A 139 -5.54 24.76 -4.02
C GLN A 139 -5.32 23.66 -2.98
N CYS A 140 -5.53 22.40 -3.38
CA CYS A 140 -5.34 21.22 -2.57
C CYS A 140 -4.75 20.06 -3.41
N TYR A 141 -3.67 19.48 -2.92
CA TYR A 141 -2.96 18.34 -3.50
C TYR A 141 -3.67 17.05 -3.09
N ARG A 142 -3.76 16.06 -3.99
CA ARG A 142 -4.59 14.87 -3.77
C ARG A 142 -3.73 13.60 -3.67
N ILE A 143 -4.03 12.74 -2.71
CA ILE A 143 -3.35 11.46 -2.51
C ILE A 143 -4.40 10.38 -2.31
N PHE A 144 -4.69 9.62 -3.36
CA PHE A 144 -5.78 8.65 -3.36
C PHE A 144 -5.26 7.23 -3.48
N SER A 145 -5.81 6.35 -2.65
CA SER A 145 -5.72 4.91 -2.81
C SER A 145 -6.96 4.43 -3.58
N ILE A 146 -6.73 3.78 -4.72
CA ILE A 146 -7.81 3.33 -5.61
C ILE A 146 -7.42 2.03 -6.32
N ASN A 147 -8.39 1.14 -6.53
CA ASN A 147 -8.18 -0.03 -7.36
C ASN A 147 -7.89 0.36 -8.81
N ARG A 148 -6.92 -0.32 -9.43
CA ARG A 148 -6.51 -0.05 -10.81
C ARG A 148 -7.64 -0.18 -11.82
N ASP A 149 -8.44 -1.23 -11.70
CA ASP A 149 -9.51 -1.52 -12.66
C ASP A 149 -10.67 -0.54 -12.49
N HIS A 150 -10.94 -0.11 -11.25
CA HIS A 150 -11.92 0.93 -10.96
C HIS A 150 -11.50 2.28 -11.52
N LEU A 151 -10.26 2.70 -11.26
CA LEU A 151 -9.71 3.95 -11.79
C LEU A 151 -9.79 3.98 -13.32
N ARG A 152 -9.39 2.88 -13.98
CA ARG A 152 -9.55 2.73 -15.43
C ARG A 152 -11.01 2.90 -15.84
N SER A 153 -11.91 2.17 -15.20
CA SER A 153 -13.34 2.16 -15.53
C SER A 153 -13.97 3.55 -15.37
N PHE A 154 -13.61 4.27 -14.30
CA PHE A 154 -14.02 5.65 -14.05
C PHE A 154 -13.54 6.59 -15.15
N LEU A 155 -12.25 6.56 -15.49
CA LEU A 155 -11.68 7.45 -16.52
C LEU A 155 -12.33 7.21 -17.90
N GLU A 156 -12.57 5.95 -18.26
CA GLU A 156 -13.26 5.60 -19.51
C GLU A 156 -14.70 6.12 -19.54
N ARG A 157 -15.47 5.94 -18.45
CA ARG A 157 -16.85 6.44 -18.34
C ARG A 157 -16.93 7.97 -18.36
N LYS A 158 -15.99 8.65 -17.69
CA LYS A 158 -15.99 10.11 -17.51
C LYS A 158 -15.03 10.82 -18.46
N ARG A 159 -14.68 10.20 -19.59
CA ARG A 159 -13.74 10.74 -20.58
C ARG A 159 -14.12 12.12 -21.11
N GLU A 160 -15.42 12.40 -21.27
CA GLU A 160 -15.89 13.71 -21.72
C GLU A 160 -15.68 14.80 -20.66
N THR A 161 -15.84 14.44 -19.38
CA THR A 161 -15.62 15.34 -18.23
C THR A 161 -14.14 15.54 -17.95
N TYR A 162 -13.33 14.48 -18.03
CA TYR A 162 -11.91 14.48 -17.70
C TYR A 162 -11.00 14.09 -18.89
N PRO A 163 -11.09 14.78 -20.04
CA PRO A 163 -10.40 14.38 -21.27
C PRO A 163 -8.87 14.42 -21.13
N ARG A 164 -8.32 15.41 -20.41
CA ARG A 164 -6.88 15.48 -20.15
C ARG A 164 -6.41 14.41 -19.18
N LEU A 165 -7.16 14.20 -18.09
CA LEU A 165 -6.82 13.22 -17.06
C LEU A 165 -6.82 11.81 -17.65
N HIS A 166 -7.84 11.49 -18.47
CA HIS A 166 -7.90 10.25 -19.23
C HIS A 166 -6.63 10.07 -20.08
N ARG A 167 -6.23 11.08 -20.87
CA ARG A 167 -5.05 10.96 -21.75
C ARG A 167 -3.74 10.77 -21.02
N CYS A 168 -3.57 11.38 -19.84
CA CYS A 168 -2.30 11.29 -19.12
C CYS A 168 -2.23 10.11 -18.15
N VAL A 169 -3.34 9.76 -17.48
CA VAL A 169 -3.37 8.69 -16.46
C VAL A 169 -3.63 7.31 -17.07
N LEU A 170 -4.46 7.17 -18.10
CA LEU A 170 -4.77 5.84 -18.64
C LEU A 170 -3.52 5.11 -19.16
N PRO A 171 -2.59 5.75 -19.91
CA PRO A 171 -1.33 5.10 -20.30
C PRO A 171 -0.44 4.71 -19.11
N ALA A 172 -0.50 5.47 -18.01
CA ALA A 172 0.22 5.17 -16.77
C ALA A 172 -0.32 3.90 -16.09
N ILE A 173 -1.63 3.66 -16.20
CA ILE A 173 -2.29 2.47 -15.68
C ILE A 173 -2.03 1.25 -16.58
N ASP A 174 -1.94 1.46 -17.89
CA ASP A 174 -1.77 0.41 -18.90
C ASP A 174 -0.34 -0.10 -19.06
N ASP A 175 0.63 0.56 -18.42
CA ASP A 175 2.06 0.22 -18.46
C ASP A 175 2.60 -0.01 -19.88
N VAL A 176 2.33 0.98 -20.75
CA VAL A 176 2.84 0.99 -22.14
C VAL A 176 3.94 2.05 -22.24
N ASN A 177 5.19 1.63 -22.01
CA ASN A 177 6.45 2.22 -22.51
C ASN A 177 7.17 3.31 -21.66
N PRO A 178 8.52 3.46 -21.84
CA PRO A 178 9.48 4.15 -20.97
C PRO A 178 9.73 5.64 -21.30
N ASP A 179 8.80 6.33 -21.96
CA ASP A 179 8.86 7.80 -22.06
C ASP A 179 8.55 8.40 -20.66
N PRO A 180 8.91 9.65 -20.30
CA PRO A 180 8.45 10.23 -19.06
C PRO A 180 6.92 10.22 -19.12
N ASN A 181 6.35 9.37 -18.26
CA ASN A 181 4.94 9.05 -18.20
C ASN A 181 4.12 10.34 -18.39
N PRO A 182 3.20 10.43 -19.37
CA PRO A 182 2.39 11.63 -19.61
C PRO A 182 1.75 12.19 -18.34
N ALA A 183 1.40 11.35 -17.37
CA ALA A 183 0.97 11.77 -16.04
C ALA A 183 2.04 12.62 -15.32
N LEU A 184 3.31 12.19 -15.30
CA LEU A 184 4.39 12.90 -14.60
C LEU A 184 4.65 14.29 -15.19
N LYS A 185 4.55 14.46 -16.52
CA LYS A 185 4.67 15.78 -17.18
C LYS A 185 3.57 16.74 -16.74
N GLU A 186 2.45 16.19 -16.29
CA GLU A 186 1.28 16.91 -15.81
C GLU A 186 1.25 17.06 -14.28
N GLY A 187 2.33 16.69 -13.59
CA GLY A 187 2.41 16.68 -12.12
C GLY A 187 1.53 15.61 -11.48
N ILE A 188 1.24 14.52 -12.19
CA ILE A 188 0.46 13.39 -11.69
C ILE A 188 1.35 12.18 -11.53
N LEU A 189 1.32 11.60 -10.34
CA LEU A 189 2.06 10.38 -10.03
C LEU A 189 1.09 9.21 -9.92
N VAL A 190 1.33 8.16 -10.70
CA VAL A 190 0.63 6.88 -10.58
C VAL A 190 1.61 5.84 -10.07
N VAL A 191 1.29 5.21 -8.95
CA VAL A 191 2.12 4.18 -8.30
C VAL A 191 1.32 2.88 -8.20
N ASP A 192 1.64 1.89 -9.02
CA ASP A 192 1.05 0.55 -8.90
C ASP A 192 1.90 -0.32 -7.96
N LEU A 193 1.33 -0.67 -6.80
CA LEU A 193 1.97 -1.51 -5.80
C LEU A 193 1.93 -3.00 -6.16
N THR A 194 1.13 -3.43 -7.14
CA THR A 194 1.03 -4.83 -7.58
C THR A 194 2.37 -5.38 -8.06
N PHE A 195 3.21 -4.51 -8.64
CA PHE A 195 4.51 -4.87 -9.21
C PHE A 195 5.66 -4.69 -8.22
N ARG A 196 5.38 -4.35 -6.96
CA ARG A 196 6.40 -4.18 -5.93
C ARG A 196 7.21 -5.46 -5.77
N SER A 197 8.52 -5.35 -5.95
CA SER A 197 9.44 -6.45 -5.69
C SER A 197 9.69 -6.60 -4.18
N LEU A 198 9.38 -7.78 -3.62
CA LEU A 198 9.71 -8.11 -2.23
C LEU A 198 11.18 -8.49 -2.04
N VAL A 199 11.90 -8.76 -3.14
CA VAL A 199 13.26 -9.33 -3.19
C VAL A 199 14.20 -8.48 -4.07
N GLY A 200 13.85 -7.21 -4.27
CA GLY A 200 14.48 -6.32 -5.26
C GLY A 200 15.91 -5.86 -4.94
N ASP A 201 16.50 -6.31 -3.84
CA ASP A 201 17.91 -6.00 -3.50
C ASP A 201 18.90 -6.66 -4.46
N ILE A 202 18.53 -7.78 -5.11
CA ILE A 202 19.32 -8.43 -6.17
C ILE A 202 19.56 -7.50 -7.37
N LEU A 203 18.73 -6.47 -7.57
CA LEU A 203 18.78 -5.58 -8.74
C LEU A 203 19.44 -4.21 -8.45
N ARG A 204 19.77 -3.89 -7.20
CA ARG A 204 20.09 -2.49 -6.80
C ARG A 204 21.31 -2.31 -5.90
N GLU A 205 22.21 -3.30 -5.86
CA GLU A 205 23.50 -3.17 -5.16
C GLU A 205 24.32 -1.96 -5.67
N GLU A 206 24.19 -1.61 -6.95
CA GLU A 206 24.92 -0.49 -7.58
C GLU A 206 24.43 0.91 -7.15
N GLU A 207 23.20 1.05 -6.63
CA GLU A 207 22.62 2.35 -6.22
C GLU A 207 22.89 2.68 -4.73
N GLY A 208 23.75 1.91 -4.05
CA GLY A 208 24.07 2.13 -2.64
C GLY A 208 22.95 1.76 -1.67
N LEU A 209 21.93 1.03 -2.13
CA LEU A 209 20.82 0.52 -1.33
C LEU A 209 21.25 -0.79 -0.64
N THR A 210 22.11 -0.68 0.37
CA THR A 210 22.68 -1.83 1.12
C THR A 210 21.79 -2.36 2.25
N ASP A 211 20.56 -1.85 2.37
CA ASP A 211 19.67 -2.10 3.52
C ASP A 211 18.81 -3.37 3.35
N GLY A 212 19.07 -4.20 2.33
CA GLY A 212 18.32 -5.43 2.06
C GLY A 212 16.89 -5.20 1.52
N CYS A 213 16.31 -6.24 0.93
CA CYS A 213 14.95 -6.22 0.42
C CYS A 213 13.90 -6.27 1.53
N ILE A 214 12.65 -5.98 1.18
CA ILE A 214 11.49 -6.06 2.09
C ILE A 214 11.43 -7.44 2.76
N PHE A 215 11.65 -8.51 1.99
CA PHE A 215 11.68 -9.87 2.54
C PHE A 215 12.75 -10.05 3.61
N THR A 216 14.01 -9.66 3.34
CA THR A 216 15.11 -9.79 4.31
C THR A 216 14.80 -9.01 5.58
N LYS A 217 14.36 -7.76 5.46
CA LYS A 217 14.00 -6.92 6.61
C LYS A 217 12.85 -7.49 7.43
N LEU A 218 11.83 -8.05 6.77
CA LEU A 218 10.71 -8.71 7.45
C LEU A 218 11.16 -9.96 8.20
N VAL A 219 12.04 -10.77 7.60
CA VAL A 219 12.61 -11.95 8.27
C VAL A 219 13.44 -11.54 9.49
N GLU A 220 14.29 -10.54 9.37
CA GLU A 220 15.09 -10.02 10.50
C GLU A 220 14.21 -9.53 11.65
N LYS A 221 13.19 -8.73 11.35
CA LYS A 221 12.20 -8.30 12.35
C LYS A 221 11.46 -9.47 12.97
N LEU A 222 10.94 -10.38 12.14
CA LEU A 222 10.21 -11.55 12.61
C LEU A 222 11.07 -12.46 13.50
N CYS A 223 12.38 -12.55 13.25
CA CYS A 223 13.32 -13.35 14.04
C CYS A 223 13.92 -12.60 15.24
N SER A 224 13.58 -11.32 15.43
CA SER A 224 14.16 -10.51 16.51
C SER A 224 13.77 -11.10 17.88
N PRO A 225 14.74 -11.37 18.78
CA PRO A 225 14.49 -12.08 20.04
C PRO A 225 13.41 -11.46 20.93
N GLU A 226 13.24 -10.13 20.86
CA GLU A 226 12.23 -9.37 21.58
C GLU A 226 10.79 -9.87 21.35
N TYR A 227 10.46 -10.36 20.15
CA TYR A 227 9.13 -10.89 19.85
C TYR A 227 8.91 -12.31 20.39
N TRP A 228 9.98 -13.00 20.79
CA TRP A 228 9.95 -14.40 21.21
C TRP A 228 10.30 -14.61 22.68
N ALA A 229 10.60 -13.55 23.43
CA ALA A 229 10.92 -13.63 24.85
C ALA A 229 9.81 -14.36 25.66
N ALA A 230 8.54 -14.08 25.35
CA ALA A 230 7.41 -14.75 26.00
C ALA A 230 7.34 -16.26 25.74
N CYS A 231 8.03 -16.76 24.72
CA CYS A 231 8.09 -18.18 24.44
C CYS A 231 9.07 -18.92 25.35
N GLU A 232 10.03 -18.25 26.00
CA GLU A 232 11.05 -18.90 26.86
C GLU A 232 10.44 -19.66 28.04
N ASP A 233 9.34 -19.14 28.59
CA ASP A 233 8.60 -19.79 29.69
C ASP A 233 7.32 -20.51 29.20
N CYS A 234 7.18 -20.74 27.89
CA CYS A 234 5.97 -21.33 27.32
C CYS A 234 6.00 -22.86 27.38
N ASP A 235 4.94 -23.46 27.93
CA ASP A 235 4.74 -24.92 27.98
C ASP A 235 4.80 -25.60 26.60
N ALA A 236 4.54 -24.84 25.53
CA ALA A 236 4.60 -25.33 24.16
C ALA A 236 5.97 -25.18 23.48
N GLU A 237 6.99 -24.63 24.14
CA GLU A 237 8.31 -24.35 23.52
C GLU A 237 8.86 -25.55 22.74
N GLY A 238 8.81 -26.75 23.34
CA GLY A 238 9.42 -27.96 22.78
C GLY A 238 8.72 -28.50 21.53
N TYR A 239 7.49 -28.08 21.24
CA TYR A 239 6.69 -28.60 20.11
C TYR A 239 5.93 -27.52 19.34
N CYS A 240 6.16 -26.23 19.63
CA CYS A 240 5.50 -25.12 18.95
C CYS A 240 6.00 -25.00 17.50
N PRO A 241 5.15 -25.24 16.49
CA PRO A 241 5.57 -25.18 15.09
C PRO A 241 5.93 -23.75 14.66
N ILE A 242 5.30 -22.73 15.26
CA ILE A 242 5.58 -21.33 14.95
C ILE A 242 7.00 -20.96 15.40
N ARG A 243 7.37 -21.31 16.64
CA ARG A 243 8.72 -21.06 17.17
C ARG A 243 9.78 -21.85 16.43
N ALA A 244 9.49 -23.10 16.06
CA ALA A 244 10.38 -23.90 15.23
C ALA A 244 10.61 -23.26 13.85
N ASN A 245 9.55 -22.76 13.21
CA ASN A 245 9.65 -22.07 11.92
C ASN A 245 10.49 -20.80 12.02
N VAL A 246 10.30 -19.99 13.06
CA VAL A 246 11.08 -18.75 13.24
C VAL A 246 12.55 -19.05 13.51
N LYS A 247 12.85 -20.03 14.38
CA LYS A 247 14.24 -20.50 14.57
C LYS A 247 14.86 -21.00 13.26
N ALA A 248 14.08 -21.62 12.38
CA ALA A 248 14.58 -22.09 11.08
C ALA A 248 14.74 -20.95 10.05
N LEU A 249 13.95 -19.88 10.16
CA LEU A 249 14.05 -18.68 9.33
C LEU A 249 15.23 -17.80 9.73
N ASP A 250 15.62 -17.81 11.01
CA ASP A 250 16.75 -17.03 11.52
C ASP A 250 18.05 -17.40 10.78
N PRO A 251 18.71 -16.45 10.09
CA PRO A 251 19.99 -16.68 9.44
C PRO A 251 21.09 -17.22 10.38
N ALA A 252 21.03 -16.89 11.68
CA ALA A 252 21.97 -17.37 12.67
C ALA A 252 21.82 -18.88 12.99
N SER A 253 20.70 -19.50 12.60
CA SER A 253 20.46 -20.93 12.81
C SER A 253 21.34 -21.85 11.95
N GLY A 254 22.01 -21.30 10.93
CA GLY A 254 22.76 -22.07 9.94
C GLY A 254 21.91 -22.89 8.97
N THR A 255 20.57 -22.82 9.08
CA THR A 255 19.65 -23.46 8.12
C THR A 255 19.26 -22.45 7.04
N PRO A 256 19.45 -22.73 5.74
CA PRO A 256 19.22 -21.75 4.67
C PRO A 256 17.74 -21.62 4.29
N VAL A 257 16.80 -21.60 5.25
CA VAL A 257 15.35 -21.52 4.95
C VAL A 257 14.99 -20.16 4.37
N ALA A 258 15.40 -19.07 5.02
CA ALA A 258 15.15 -17.72 4.53
C ALA A 258 15.75 -17.48 3.15
N GLU A 259 16.98 -17.94 2.91
CA GLU A 259 17.64 -17.85 1.60
C GLU A 259 16.86 -18.60 0.51
N ARG A 260 16.43 -19.84 0.79
CA ARG A 260 15.62 -20.63 -0.15
C ARG A 260 14.27 -19.99 -0.45
N LEU A 261 13.61 -19.42 0.56
CA LEU A 261 12.36 -18.67 0.37
C LEU A 261 12.59 -17.42 -0.48
N LYS A 262 13.66 -16.67 -0.21
CA LYS A 262 14.06 -15.51 -1.04
C LYS A 262 14.27 -15.92 -2.50
N MET A 263 14.96 -17.04 -2.74
CA MET A 263 15.14 -17.58 -4.10
C MET A 263 13.82 -17.95 -4.78
N LEU A 264 12.89 -18.58 -4.06
CA LEU A 264 11.57 -18.93 -4.60
C LEU A 264 10.76 -17.68 -4.97
N LEU A 265 10.74 -16.67 -4.09
CA LEU A 265 10.08 -15.40 -4.35
C LEU A 265 10.72 -14.67 -5.53
N THR A 266 12.05 -14.74 -5.66
CA THR A 266 12.80 -14.20 -6.79
C THR A 266 12.39 -14.88 -8.09
N ALA A 267 12.34 -16.21 -8.13
CA ALA A 267 11.91 -16.96 -9.30
C ALA A 267 10.45 -16.64 -9.71
N PHE A 268 9.56 -16.43 -8.73
CA PHE A 268 8.18 -16.02 -9.00
C PHE A 268 8.11 -14.59 -9.57
N HIS A 269 8.90 -13.66 -9.03
CA HIS A 269 8.96 -12.29 -9.51
C HIS A 269 9.42 -12.23 -10.98
N TYR A 270 10.46 -12.98 -11.36
CA TYR A 270 10.93 -13.04 -12.75
C TYR A 270 9.97 -13.72 -13.74
N ARG A 271 8.97 -14.49 -13.28
CA ARG A 271 7.93 -15.04 -14.18
C ARG A 271 6.84 -14.02 -14.54
N ARG A 272 6.76 -12.92 -13.79
CA ARG A 272 5.72 -11.89 -13.96
C ARG A 272 6.19 -10.72 -14.83
N ILE A 273 7.50 -10.62 -15.06
CA ILE A 273 8.15 -9.73 -16.04
C ILE A 273 8.21 -10.46 -17.38
#